data_AF-A0AAE0SQ47-F1
#
_entry.id   AF-A0AAE0SQ47-F1
#
_cell.length_a   1.000
_cell.length_b   1.000
_cell.length_c   1.000
_cell.angle_alpha   90.00
_cell.angle_beta   90.00
_cell.angle_gamma   90.00
#
_symmetry.space_group_name_H-M   'P 1'
#
loop_
_entity.id
_entity.type
_entity.pdbx_description
1 polymer ?
#
loop_
_entity_poly.entity_id
_entity_poly.type
_entity_poly.pdbx_seq_one_letter_code
_entity_poly.pdbx_strand_id
1 'polypeptide(L)'
;MLLLAGSHQNCRRAFDGQGGEIAHSFHTGNMHFDDEENFKSLRSFTPDGVYLLKVAVHEIGHVLGLLHTEKKYSIMYAIYEAATASPDFELNWEDRKAVQRVYGVCKGRFNAVFDWVRKRPDNQFIFNTYFFRGNHYWMYENHANRTRYGDPLYIAREWNGVPNNLDSYAHIWYFSGNDIVDEAYFFKGDKYYKYQSEEDRVYDGWPRLIQDDFGPKPGQTESIPSNLNSVFFDMRDKNLYFFKDEWVYVFDPKLPKGERGCCERKRKLQDEFPAEEGSEPLPDRLDVVFYSYKDQSVFFFKDEDVWQNVPFHPRQKQIKNSVKYLGKWYDKWFDICDVSAGNYHSTHVFQYNHETIRRR
;
A
#
# COMPACT_ATOMS: atom_id res chain seq x y z
N MET A 1 -31.05 -4.80 -7.12
CA MET A 1 -30.89 -4.76 -8.59
C MET A 1 -32.05 -5.52 -9.20
N LEU A 2 -32.77 -4.89 -10.12
CA LEU A 2 -33.92 -5.47 -10.82
C LEU A 2 -33.79 -5.16 -12.31
N LEU A 3 -33.99 -6.18 -13.16
CA LEU A 3 -34.15 -6.04 -14.60
C LEU A 3 -35.66 -5.85 -14.88
N LEU A 4 -36.03 -4.75 -15.53
CA LEU A 4 -37.41 -4.33 -15.73
C LEU A 4 -37.54 -3.68 -17.11
N ALA A 5 -38.72 -3.72 -17.73
CA ALA A 5 -38.98 -3.09 -19.03
C ALA A 5 -40.13 -2.07 -18.92
N GLY A 6 -40.07 -1.00 -19.72
CA GLY A 6 -41.12 0.01 -19.80
C GLY A 6 -41.59 0.56 -18.43
N SER A 7 -42.90 0.66 -18.24
CA SER A 7 -43.49 1.06 -16.95
C SER A 7 -43.42 -0.09 -15.94
N HIS A 8 -42.76 0.15 -14.81
CA HIS A 8 -42.46 -0.91 -13.83
C HIS A 8 -42.62 -0.41 -12.38
N GLN A 9 -43.07 -1.29 -11.48
CA GLN A 9 -43.06 -1.12 -10.02
C GLN A 9 -43.57 0.24 -9.47
N ASN A 10 -44.55 0.87 -10.14
CA ASN A 10 -45.01 2.24 -9.81
C ASN A 10 -43.87 3.29 -9.83
N CYS A 11 -42.79 3.02 -10.56
CA CYS A 11 -41.72 3.96 -10.84
C CYS A 11 -42.26 5.06 -11.77
N ARG A 12 -41.92 6.32 -11.47
CA ARG A 12 -42.31 7.47 -12.29
C ARG A 12 -41.46 7.62 -13.56
N ARG A 13 -40.37 6.85 -13.67
CA ARG A 13 -39.49 6.80 -14.83
C ARG A 13 -39.64 5.43 -15.48
N ALA A 14 -40.40 5.40 -16.58
CA ALA A 14 -40.48 4.22 -17.43
C ALA A 14 -39.26 4.18 -18.36
N PHE A 15 -38.77 2.97 -18.64
CA PHE A 15 -37.72 2.79 -19.66
C PHE A 15 -38.28 2.98 -21.07
N ASP A 16 -37.39 3.31 -22.01
CA ASP A 16 -37.69 3.69 -23.39
C ASP A 16 -37.38 2.60 -24.42
N GLY A 17 -36.93 1.43 -23.99
CA GLY A 17 -36.62 0.29 -24.82
C GLY A 17 -35.14 0.26 -25.22
N GLN A 18 -34.82 -0.35 -26.36
CA GLN A 18 -33.42 -0.54 -26.73
C GLN A 18 -32.69 0.80 -27.00
N GLY A 19 -31.63 1.07 -26.22
CA GLY A 19 -30.88 2.32 -26.25
C GLY A 19 -31.62 3.44 -25.51
N GLY A 20 -30.91 4.53 -25.19
CA GLY A 20 -31.50 5.61 -24.40
C GLY A 20 -31.20 5.45 -22.92
N GLU A 21 -32.22 5.28 -22.08
CA GLU A 21 -32.07 5.13 -20.62
C GLU A 21 -31.75 3.68 -20.24
N ILE A 22 -30.46 3.37 -20.16
CA ILE A 22 -29.96 2.01 -19.88
C ILE A 22 -30.31 1.55 -18.45
N ALA A 23 -30.21 2.45 -17.47
CA ALA A 23 -30.47 2.18 -16.06
C ALA A 23 -30.72 3.49 -15.31
N HIS A 24 -31.31 3.37 -14.13
CA HIS A 24 -31.35 4.46 -13.16
C HIS A 24 -31.35 3.92 -11.72
N SER A 25 -30.94 4.81 -10.82
CA SER A 25 -30.90 4.53 -9.39
C SER A 25 -31.50 5.66 -8.57
N PHE A 26 -31.93 5.29 -7.38
CA PHE A 26 -32.44 6.21 -6.38
C PHE A 26 -31.51 6.21 -5.17
N HIS A 27 -31.37 7.35 -4.50
CA HIS A 27 -30.60 7.45 -3.25
C HIS A 27 -31.08 6.51 -2.13
N THR A 28 -32.26 5.89 -2.27
CA THR A 28 -32.77 4.85 -1.38
C THR A 28 -32.09 3.49 -1.54
N GLY A 29 -31.22 3.31 -2.55
CA GLY A 29 -30.49 2.07 -2.82
C GLY A 29 -31.12 1.16 -3.88
N ASN A 30 -32.27 1.55 -4.44
CA ASN A 30 -32.88 0.82 -5.54
C ASN A 30 -32.20 1.19 -6.87
N MET A 31 -31.85 0.17 -7.64
CA MET A 31 -31.25 0.28 -8.98
C MET A 31 -32.07 -0.58 -9.94
N HIS A 32 -32.57 0.04 -11.00
CA HIS A 32 -33.34 -0.59 -12.06
C HIS A 32 -32.54 -0.54 -13.35
N PHE A 33 -32.59 -1.61 -14.12
CA PHE A 33 -31.88 -1.80 -15.37
C PHE A 33 -32.89 -2.17 -16.44
N ASP A 34 -32.78 -1.57 -17.62
CA ASP A 34 -33.72 -1.85 -18.71
C ASP A 34 -33.47 -3.24 -19.31
N ASP A 35 -34.40 -4.18 -19.10
CA ASP A 35 -34.30 -5.55 -19.59
C ASP A 35 -34.42 -5.64 -21.13
N GLU A 36 -34.77 -4.53 -21.80
CA GLU A 36 -34.76 -4.42 -23.27
C GLU A 36 -33.36 -4.08 -23.83
N GLU A 37 -32.36 -3.85 -22.97
CA GLU A 37 -30.96 -3.68 -23.36
C GLU A 37 -30.24 -5.01 -23.57
N ASN A 38 -29.32 -5.04 -24.54
CA ASN A 38 -28.46 -6.21 -24.78
C ASN A 38 -27.31 -6.24 -23.77
N PHE A 39 -27.61 -6.61 -22.52
CA PHE A 39 -26.63 -6.71 -21.45
C PHE A 39 -25.68 -7.90 -21.63
N LYS A 40 -24.39 -7.62 -21.46
CA LYS A 40 -23.33 -8.63 -21.54
C LYS A 40 -22.41 -8.60 -20.34
N SER A 41 -21.76 -9.75 -20.11
CA SER A 41 -20.68 -9.87 -19.14
C SER A 41 -19.39 -9.19 -19.63
N LEU A 42 -18.49 -8.83 -18.71
CA LEU A 42 -17.17 -8.29 -19.05
C LEU A 42 -16.31 -9.22 -19.92
N ARG A 43 -16.62 -10.52 -19.97
CA ARG A 43 -15.87 -11.52 -20.75
C ARG A 43 -16.42 -11.70 -22.17
N SER A 44 -17.47 -10.97 -22.54
CA SER A 44 -17.99 -11.02 -23.92
C SER A 44 -17.08 -10.23 -24.85
N PHE A 45 -16.59 -10.90 -25.90
CA PHE A 45 -15.73 -10.29 -26.93
C PHE A 45 -16.51 -9.66 -28.08
N THR A 46 -17.85 -9.69 -28.02
CA THR A 46 -18.66 -9.10 -29.08
C THR A 46 -18.67 -7.57 -28.91
N PRO A 47 -18.49 -6.78 -29.99
CA PRO A 47 -18.43 -5.32 -29.92
C PRO A 47 -19.79 -4.67 -29.65
N ASP A 48 -20.88 -5.39 -29.87
CA ASP A 48 -22.27 -4.99 -29.66
C ASP A 48 -22.74 -5.21 -28.21
N GLY A 49 -23.64 -4.37 -27.73
CA GLY A 49 -24.27 -4.50 -26.40
C GLY A 49 -23.63 -3.71 -25.27
N VAL A 50 -24.26 -3.79 -24.09
CA VAL A 50 -24.00 -2.97 -22.91
C VAL A 50 -23.37 -3.82 -21.80
N TYR A 51 -22.21 -3.42 -21.26
CA TYR A 51 -21.57 -4.15 -20.17
C TYR A 51 -22.31 -3.91 -18.85
N LEU A 52 -23.03 -4.93 -18.39
CA LEU A 52 -23.88 -4.85 -17.20
C LEU A 52 -23.11 -4.38 -15.97
N LEU A 53 -21.88 -4.91 -15.77
CA LEU A 53 -21.08 -4.52 -14.61
C LEU A 53 -20.73 -3.04 -14.63
N LYS A 54 -20.38 -2.48 -15.80
CA LYS A 54 -20.00 -1.06 -15.92
C LYS A 54 -21.17 -0.16 -15.55
N VAL A 55 -22.36 -0.44 -16.08
CA VAL A 55 -23.59 0.29 -15.74
C VAL A 55 -23.92 0.11 -14.27
N ALA A 56 -23.82 -1.11 -13.74
CA ALA A 56 -24.09 -1.35 -12.33
C ALA A 56 -23.17 -0.58 -11.40
N VAL A 57 -21.87 -0.47 -11.72
CA VAL A 57 -20.93 0.34 -10.93
C VAL A 57 -21.26 1.83 -11.00
N HIS A 58 -21.72 2.34 -12.16
CA HIS A 58 -22.22 3.71 -12.29
C HIS A 58 -23.42 3.97 -11.36
N GLU A 59 -24.43 3.10 -11.41
CA GLU A 59 -25.61 3.22 -10.56
C GLU A 59 -25.29 3.08 -9.06
N ILE A 60 -24.36 2.19 -8.71
CA ILE A 60 -23.84 2.09 -7.34
C ILE A 60 -23.21 3.42 -6.93
N GLY A 61 -22.49 4.10 -7.81
CA GLY A 61 -21.96 5.43 -7.55
C GLY A 61 -23.03 6.43 -7.14
N HIS A 62 -24.17 6.47 -7.83
CA HIS A 62 -25.32 7.29 -7.47
C HIS A 62 -25.98 6.89 -6.14
N VAL A 63 -26.09 5.59 -5.86
CA VAL A 63 -26.54 5.09 -4.56
C VAL A 63 -25.59 5.55 -3.44
N LEU A 64 -24.30 5.60 -3.73
CA LEU A 64 -23.24 6.11 -2.84
C LEU A 64 -23.15 7.64 -2.81
N GLY A 65 -24.07 8.35 -3.47
CA GLY A 65 -24.16 9.82 -3.45
C GLY A 65 -23.23 10.54 -4.42
N LEU A 66 -22.60 9.83 -5.36
CA LEU A 66 -21.83 10.46 -6.43
C LEU A 66 -22.76 11.02 -7.51
N LEU A 67 -22.42 12.20 -8.03
CA LEU A 67 -23.12 12.83 -9.14
C LEU A 67 -22.37 12.58 -10.46
N HIS A 68 -23.05 12.84 -11.56
CA HIS A 68 -22.41 12.82 -12.88
C HIS A 68 -21.22 13.78 -12.95
N THR A 69 -20.25 13.41 -13.79
CA THR A 69 -19.14 14.27 -14.19
C THR A 69 -19.07 14.40 -15.70
N GLU A 70 -18.41 15.44 -16.19
CA GLU A 70 -18.14 15.65 -17.63
C GLU A 70 -16.93 14.85 -18.13
N LYS A 71 -16.18 14.23 -17.21
CA LYS A 71 -14.95 13.50 -17.50
C LYS A 71 -15.27 12.11 -18.08
N LYS A 72 -15.05 11.93 -19.38
CA LYS A 72 -15.34 10.70 -20.13
C LYS A 72 -14.73 9.41 -19.57
N TYR A 73 -13.60 9.51 -18.87
CA TYR A 73 -12.92 8.36 -18.27
C TYR A 73 -13.48 7.94 -16.90
N SER A 74 -14.35 8.75 -16.30
CA SER A 74 -14.96 8.45 -15.01
C SER A 74 -16.10 7.45 -15.19
N ILE A 75 -16.26 6.56 -14.23
CA ILE A 75 -17.44 5.70 -14.20
C ILE A 75 -18.73 6.49 -14.08
N MET A 76 -18.68 7.70 -13.50
CA MET A 76 -19.82 8.61 -13.34
C MET A 76 -20.04 9.53 -14.55
N TYR A 77 -19.43 9.26 -15.70
CA TYR A 77 -19.78 9.95 -16.94
C TYR A 77 -21.20 9.56 -17.39
N ALA A 78 -22.06 10.54 -17.66
CA ALA A 78 -23.49 10.31 -17.91
C ALA A 78 -23.80 9.55 -19.22
N ILE A 79 -22.85 9.50 -20.16
CA ILE A 79 -23.05 8.87 -21.47
C ILE A 79 -22.28 7.56 -21.52
N TYR A 80 -22.97 6.45 -21.79
CA TYR A 80 -22.34 5.15 -21.92
C TYR A 80 -21.46 5.08 -23.17
N GLU A 81 -20.13 4.99 -22.97
CA GLU A 81 -19.18 4.75 -24.05
C GLU A 81 -18.69 3.30 -24.03
N ALA A 82 -19.04 2.52 -25.07
CA ALA A 82 -18.64 1.11 -25.20
C ALA A 82 -17.13 0.95 -25.50
N ALA A 83 -16.52 1.94 -26.16
CA ALA A 83 -15.12 1.91 -26.60
C ALA A 83 -14.09 1.92 -25.46
N THR A 84 -14.51 2.25 -24.23
CA THR A 84 -13.64 2.26 -23.03
C THR A 84 -13.75 0.98 -22.20
N ALA A 85 -14.53 -0.01 -22.66
CA ALA A 85 -14.67 -1.28 -21.95
C ALA A 85 -13.52 -2.24 -22.31
N SER A 86 -12.50 -2.22 -21.46
CA SER A 86 -11.49 -3.27 -21.41
C SER A 86 -12.04 -4.48 -20.62
N PRO A 87 -11.62 -5.72 -20.93
CA PRO A 87 -11.81 -6.86 -20.02
C PRO A 87 -11.26 -6.60 -18.61
N ASP A 88 -10.31 -5.66 -18.48
CA ASP A 88 -9.76 -5.15 -17.21
C ASP A 88 -10.50 -3.88 -16.74
N PHE A 89 -11.83 -3.92 -16.70
CA PHE A 89 -12.63 -2.81 -16.18
C PHE A 89 -12.23 -2.47 -14.73
N GLU A 90 -11.70 -1.27 -14.53
CA GLU A 90 -11.22 -0.78 -13.23
C GLU A 90 -11.65 0.68 -13.01
N LEU A 91 -11.95 1.00 -11.75
CA LEU A 91 -12.31 2.35 -11.34
C LEU A 91 -11.12 3.31 -11.44
N ASN A 92 -11.36 4.51 -11.96
CA ASN A 92 -10.35 5.55 -11.97
C ASN A 92 -10.03 6.04 -10.54
N TRP A 93 -8.80 6.49 -10.29
CA TRP A 93 -8.40 7.07 -9.00
C TRP A 93 -9.27 8.24 -8.55
N GLU A 94 -9.80 9.04 -9.49
CA GLU A 94 -10.69 10.15 -9.14
C GLU A 94 -12.05 9.67 -8.60
N ASP A 95 -12.61 8.60 -9.17
CA ASP A 95 -13.87 8.00 -8.72
C ASP A 95 -13.71 7.41 -7.31
N ARG A 96 -12.60 6.72 -7.07
CA ARG A 96 -12.25 6.18 -5.75
C ARG A 96 -12.10 7.29 -4.71
N LYS A 97 -11.42 8.39 -5.07
CA LYS A 97 -11.33 9.56 -4.17
C LYS A 97 -12.67 10.25 -3.97
N ALA A 98 -13.54 10.30 -4.98
CA ALA A 98 -14.86 10.92 -4.84
C ALA A 98 -15.67 10.18 -3.77
N VAL A 99 -15.66 8.85 -3.77
CA VAL A 99 -16.34 8.05 -2.75
C VAL A 99 -15.70 8.22 -1.37
N GLN A 100 -14.37 8.27 -1.28
CA GLN A 100 -13.65 8.52 -0.02
C GLN A 100 -13.93 9.91 0.57
N ARG A 101 -14.29 10.90 -0.24
CA ARG A 101 -14.73 12.22 0.28
C ARG A 101 -16.11 12.15 0.94
N VAL A 102 -16.95 11.20 0.52
CA VAL A 102 -18.30 11.02 1.09
C VAL A 102 -18.23 10.18 2.36
N TYR A 103 -17.48 9.08 2.35
CA TYR A 103 -17.47 8.08 3.42
C TYR A 103 -16.22 8.10 4.31
N GLY A 104 -15.23 8.91 3.97
CA GLY A 104 -13.96 9.00 4.68
C GLY A 104 -12.85 8.16 4.05
N VAL A 105 -11.65 8.35 4.61
CA VAL A 105 -10.43 7.64 4.25
C VAL A 105 -10.04 6.66 5.36
N CYS A 106 -9.28 5.65 4.97
CA CYS A 106 -8.72 4.69 5.91
C CYS A 106 -7.52 5.28 6.64
N LYS A 107 -7.40 4.91 7.91
CA LYS A 107 -6.58 5.59 8.90
C LYS A 107 -5.76 4.61 9.73
N GLY A 108 -4.89 5.14 10.59
CA GLY A 108 -4.06 4.35 11.50
C GLY A 108 -2.59 4.22 11.08
N ARG A 109 -1.80 3.67 12.00
CA ARG A 109 -0.34 3.54 11.90
C ARG A 109 0.10 2.22 11.26
N PHE A 110 1.32 2.18 10.75
CA PHE A 110 1.94 0.96 10.24
C PHE A 110 3.03 0.46 11.19
N ASN A 111 3.26 -0.85 11.16
CA ASN A 111 4.37 -1.52 11.85
C ASN A 111 5.66 -1.48 11.05
N ALA A 112 5.55 -1.57 9.72
CA ALA A 112 6.66 -1.44 8.80
C ALA A 112 6.12 -1.00 7.43
N VAL A 113 6.87 -0.19 6.71
CA VAL A 113 6.65 0.06 5.27
C VAL A 113 7.99 -0.08 4.59
N PHE A 114 8.00 -0.72 3.42
CA PHE A 114 9.23 -0.89 2.65
C PHE A 114 8.94 -1.20 1.20
N ASP A 115 9.84 -0.78 0.32
CA ASP A 115 9.85 -1.26 -1.05
C ASP A 115 10.50 -2.64 -1.08
N TRP A 116 9.73 -3.64 -1.51
CA TRP A 116 10.24 -4.99 -1.66
C TRP A 116 10.79 -5.17 -3.07
N VAL A 117 12.12 -5.11 -3.18
CA VAL A 117 12.83 -5.23 -4.46
C VAL A 117 13.06 -6.70 -4.78
N ARG A 118 12.67 -7.13 -5.98
CA ARG A 118 12.89 -8.49 -6.49
C ARG A 118 13.58 -8.44 -7.85
N LYS A 119 14.46 -9.39 -8.09
CA LYS A 119 15.06 -9.61 -9.41
C LYS A 119 14.21 -10.59 -10.21
N ARG A 120 13.84 -10.23 -11.43
CA ARG A 120 13.13 -11.10 -12.37
C ARG A 120 14.10 -12.02 -13.13
N PRO A 121 13.59 -13.12 -13.75
CA PRO A 121 14.41 -14.00 -14.59
C PRO A 121 15.10 -13.29 -15.77
N ASP A 122 14.56 -12.16 -16.23
CA ASP A 122 15.13 -11.31 -17.27
C ASP A 122 16.21 -10.32 -16.76
N ASN A 123 16.68 -10.51 -15.53
CA ASN A 123 17.63 -9.65 -14.81
C ASN A 123 17.14 -8.21 -14.51
N GLN A 124 15.85 -7.91 -14.70
CA GLN A 124 15.31 -6.62 -14.28
C GLN A 124 14.89 -6.63 -12.82
N PHE A 125 15.11 -5.52 -12.13
CA PHE A 125 14.60 -5.32 -10.78
C PHE A 125 13.20 -4.72 -10.83
N ILE A 126 12.28 -5.31 -10.08
CA ILE A 126 10.92 -4.82 -9.87
C ILE A 126 10.72 -4.55 -8.39
N PHE A 127 9.83 -3.62 -8.08
CA PHE A 127 9.49 -3.33 -6.69
C PHE A 127 8.06 -2.83 -6.59
N ASN A 128 7.44 -3.12 -5.45
CA ASN A 128 6.20 -2.53 -4.96
C ASN A 128 6.40 -2.17 -3.49
N THR A 129 5.62 -1.21 -3.00
CA THR A 129 5.69 -0.80 -1.59
C THR A 129 4.78 -1.69 -0.78
N TYR A 130 5.26 -2.23 0.33
CA TYR A 130 4.50 -3.09 1.22
C TYR A 130 4.23 -2.35 2.51
N PHE A 131 2.97 -2.37 2.95
CA PHE A 131 2.52 -1.75 4.20
C PHE A 131 2.11 -2.86 5.16
N PHE A 132 2.78 -2.99 6.29
CA PHE A 132 2.51 -4.01 7.30
C PHE A 132 1.81 -3.40 8.51
N ARG A 133 0.76 -4.07 8.99
CA ARG A 133 0.02 -3.68 10.19
C ARG A 133 -0.50 -4.91 10.91
N GLY A 134 -0.14 -5.07 12.18
CA GLY A 134 -0.54 -6.21 12.97
C GLY A 134 -0.06 -7.52 12.35
N ASN A 135 -1.00 -8.38 11.99
CA ASN A 135 -0.77 -9.67 11.32
C ASN A 135 -1.08 -9.65 9.80
N HIS A 136 -1.29 -8.46 9.23
CA HIS A 136 -1.66 -8.28 7.83
C HIS A 136 -0.68 -7.36 7.09
N TYR A 137 -0.73 -7.43 5.76
CA TYR A 137 -0.06 -6.48 4.90
C TYR A 137 -0.85 -6.18 3.63
N TRP A 138 -0.54 -5.05 3.01
CA TRP A 138 -0.97 -4.66 1.67
C TRP A 138 0.26 -4.50 0.78
N MET A 139 0.20 -5.05 -0.42
CA MET A 139 1.10 -4.74 -1.53
C MET A 139 0.52 -3.55 -2.29
N TYR A 140 1.15 -2.39 -2.16
CA TYR A 140 0.81 -1.19 -2.92
C TYR A 140 1.52 -1.20 -4.27
N GLU A 141 0.71 -1.27 -5.33
CA GLU A 141 1.14 -1.24 -6.72
C GLU A 141 1.49 0.20 -7.11
N ASN A 142 2.76 0.56 -6.98
CA ASN A 142 3.26 1.92 -7.18
C ASN A 142 2.92 2.51 -8.56
N HIS A 143 2.79 1.68 -9.58
CA HIS A 143 2.40 2.13 -10.93
C HIS A 143 0.90 2.45 -11.01
N ALA A 144 0.07 1.71 -10.27
CA ALA A 144 -1.40 1.84 -10.31
C ALA A 144 -1.95 2.77 -9.21
N ASN A 145 -1.11 3.21 -8.26
CA ASN A 145 -1.49 4.02 -7.10
C ASN A 145 -2.66 3.39 -6.32
N ARG A 146 -2.54 2.10 -6.02
CA ARG A 146 -3.54 1.35 -5.24
C ARG A 146 -2.95 0.09 -4.65
N THR A 147 -3.67 -0.51 -3.71
CA THR A 147 -3.36 -1.87 -3.22
C THR A 147 -3.72 -2.92 -4.26
N ARG A 148 -3.04 -4.05 -4.21
CA ARG A 148 -3.38 -5.25 -4.98
C ARG A 148 -4.79 -5.72 -4.62
N TYR A 149 -5.52 -6.25 -5.59
CA TYR A 149 -6.83 -6.84 -5.33
C TYR A 149 -6.72 -8.01 -4.35
N GLY A 150 -7.67 -8.06 -3.40
CA GLY A 150 -7.72 -9.09 -2.37
C GLY A 150 -6.89 -8.79 -1.13
N ASP A 151 -6.13 -7.70 -1.10
CA ASP A 151 -5.46 -7.24 0.11
C ASP A 151 -6.48 -6.65 1.12
N PRO A 152 -6.18 -6.70 2.43
CA PRO A 152 -4.96 -7.23 3.04
C PRO A 152 -4.87 -8.75 3.04
N LEU A 153 -3.65 -9.27 2.97
CA LEU A 153 -3.33 -10.68 3.22
C LEU A 153 -2.65 -10.87 4.58
N TYR A 154 -2.70 -12.10 5.10
CA TYR A 154 -2.03 -12.47 6.34
C TYR A 154 -0.52 -12.64 6.13
N ILE A 155 0.29 -12.00 6.97
CA ILE A 155 1.76 -12.13 6.95
C ILE A 155 2.17 -13.60 7.04
N ALA A 156 1.59 -14.35 7.99
CA ALA A 156 1.94 -15.75 8.23
C ALA A 156 1.69 -16.70 7.05
N ARG A 157 0.92 -16.30 6.03
CA ARG A 157 0.67 -17.11 4.82
C ARG A 157 1.63 -16.82 3.69
N GLU A 158 2.11 -15.58 3.61
CA GLU A 158 2.83 -15.04 2.45
C GLU A 158 4.29 -14.69 2.77
N TRP A 159 4.67 -14.73 4.06
CA TRP A 159 6.01 -14.37 4.54
C TRP A 159 6.48 -15.42 5.55
N ASN A 160 6.88 -16.60 5.06
CA ASN A 160 7.08 -17.76 5.93
C ASN A 160 8.17 -17.51 6.98
N GLY A 161 7.81 -17.64 8.25
CA GLY A 161 8.71 -17.43 9.40
C GLY A 161 8.85 -15.97 9.86
N VAL A 162 8.28 -15.00 9.14
CA VAL A 162 8.26 -13.59 9.58
C VAL A 162 7.20 -13.41 10.67
N PRO A 163 7.54 -12.79 11.82
CA PRO A 163 6.57 -12.59 12.90
C PRO A 163 5.61 -11.44 12.58
N ASN A 164 4.45 -11.46 13.24
CA ASN A 164 3.50 -10.34 13.21
C ASN A 164 4.01 -9.15 14.06
N ASN A 165 3.34 -8.01 13.91
CA ASN A 165 3.61 -6.78 14.66
C ASN A 165 5.07 -6.35 14.56
N LEU A 166 5.67 -6.38 13.37
CA LEU A 166 7.06 -6.03 13.15
C LEU A 166 7.45 -4.69 13.77
N ASP A 167 8.73 -4.58 14.11
CA ASP A 167 9.34 -3.32 14.52
C ASP A 167 10.01 -2.62 13.32
N SER A 168 10.55 -3.39 12.36
CA SER A 168 11.07 -2.83 11.10
C SER A 168 11.36 -3.89 10.04
N TYR A 169 11.63 -3.41 8.84
CA TYR A 169 12.36 -4.08 7.77
C TYR A 169 13.63 -3.29 7.40
N ALA A 170 14.68 -3.95 6.90
CA ALA A 170 15.83 -3.31 6.27
C ALA A 170 16.32 -4.12 5.06
N HIS A 171 16.61 -3.43 3.96
CA HIS A 171 17.26 -3.99 2.78
C HIS A 171 18.67 -3.44 2.67
N ILE A 172 19.68 -4.29 2.86
CA ILE A 172 21.08 -3.93 2.70
C ILE A 172 21.49 -4.28 1.28
N TRP A 173 21.71 -3.25 0.46
CA TRP A 173 22.13 -3.44 -0.92
C TRP A 173 23.30 -2.53 -1.28
N TYR A 174 24.49 -3.10 -1.49
CA TYR A 174 25.66 -2.35 -1.95
C TYR A 174 26.73 -3.24 -2.59
N PHE A 175 27.53 -2.66 -3.47
CA PHE A 175 28.74 -3.31 -3.99
C PHE A 175 29.89 -3.19 -2.99
N SER A 176 30.45 -4.33 -2.57
CA SER A 176 31.55 -4.45 -1.61
C SER A 176 32.93 -4.35 -2.24
N GLY A 177 33.02 -4.28 -3.57
CA GLY A 177 34.27 -4.29 -4.34
C GLY A 177 34.46 -5.61 -5.10
N ASN A 178 34.09 -6.73 -4.49
CA ASN A 178 34.18 -8.06 -5.11
C ASN A 178 32.79 -8.64 -5.42
N ASP A 179 31.80 -8.36 -4.56
CA ASP A 179 30.46 -8.93 -4.65
C ASP A 179 29.37 -7.88 -4.38
N ILE A 180 28.14 -8.22 -4.75
CA ILE A 180 26.94 -7.47 -4.35
C ILE A 180 26.47 -8.06 -3.02
N VAL A 181 26.38 -7.21 -2.00
CA VAL A 181 25.64 -7.52 -0.78
C VAL A 181 24.18 -7.23 -1.07
N ASP A 182 23.31 -8.22 -0.85
CA ASP A 182 21.87 -8.13 -1.03
C ASP A 182 21.20 -8.94 0.10
N GLU A 183 20.85 -8.26 1.20
CA GLU A 183 20.32 -8.91 2.39
C GLU A 183 19.06 -8.22 2.90
N ALA A 184 18.01 -9.00 3.14
CA ALA A 184 16.75 -8.55 3.70
C ALA A 184 16.62 -9.01 5.15
N TYR A 185 16.35 -8.07 6.06
CA TYR A 185 16.16 -8.34 7.49
C TYR A 185 14.83 -7.78 7.99
N PHE A 186 14.11 -8.60 8.76
CA PHE A 186 12.99 -8.17 9.59
C PHE A 186 13.41 -8.08 11.05
N PHE A 187 12.89 -7.10 11.79
CA PHE A 187 13.21 -6.88 13.19
C PHE A 187 11.95 -7.02 14.05
N LYS A 188 12.09 -7.74 15.17
CA LYS A 188 11.04 -7.83 16.19
C LYS A 188 11.62 -8.08 17.58
N GLY A 189 11.34 -7.18 18.50
CA GLY A 189 11.75 -7.28 19.89
C GLY A 189 13.28 -7.25 20.02
N ASP A 190 13.84 -8.27 20.64
CA ASP A 190 15.28 -8.49 20.76
C ASP A 190 15.87 -9.27 19.57
N LYS A 191 15.04 -9.63 18.59
CA LYS A 191 15.40 -10.51 17.49
C LYS A 191 15.34 -9.82 16.13
N TYR A 192 16.07 -10.39 15.19
CA TYR A 192 15.98 -10.09 13.78
C TYR A 192 16.02 -11.38 12.98
N TYR A 193 15.54 -11.34 11.74
CA TYR A 193 15.22 -12.48 10.90
C TYR A 193 15.78 -12.19 9.51
N LYS A 194 16.73 -12.99 9.04
CA LYS A 194 17.20 -12.92 7.65
C LYS A 194 16.21 -13.60 6.74
N TYR A 195 15.74 -12.89 5.71
CA TYR A 195 14.75 -13.39 4.77
C TYR A 195 15.39 -13.80 3.46
N GLN A 196 14.94 -14.93 2.91
CA GLN A 196 15.35 -15.45 1.63
C GLN A 196 14.25 -15.14 0.60
N SER A 197 14.45 -14.06 -0.16
CA SER A 197 13.46 -13.53 -1.09
C SER A 197 13.03 -14.52 -2.18
N GLU A 198 13.94 -15.41 -2.59
CA GLU A 198 13.68 -16.39 -3.66
C GLU A 198 12.89 -17.61 -3.18
N GLU A 199 13.06 -18.01 -1.93
CA GLU A 199 12.37 -19.16 -1.32
C GLU A 199 11.15 -18.75 -0.48
N ASP A 200 10.91 -17.44 -0.37
CA ASP A 200 9.79 -16.86 0.37
C ASP A 200 9.71 -17.36 1.83
N ARG A 201 10.87 -17.40 2.50
CA ARG A 201 11.01 -17.86 3.89
C ARG A 201 12.15 -17.20 4.63
N VAL A 202 12.08 -17.20 5.94
CA VAL A 202 13.23 -16.94 6.82
C VAL A 202 14.27 -18.06 6.66
N TYR A 203 15.55 -17.68 6.62
CA TYR A 203 16.68 -18.60 6.54
C TYR A 203 16.73 -19.56 7.75
N ASP A 204 17.23 -20.77 7.54
CA ASP A 204 17.52 -21.68 8.64
C ASP A 204 18.57 -21.11 9.61
N GLY A 205 18.37 -21.34 10.91
CA GLY A 205 19.22 -20.78 11.97
C GLY A 205 18.86 -19.34 12.38
N TRP A 206 17.70 -18.85 11.96
CA TRP A 206 17.09 -17.58 12.38
C TRP A 206 15.77 -17.84 13.13
N PRO A 207 15.30 -16.91 13.99
CA PRO A 207 15.89 -15.61 14.32
C PRO A 207 17.17 -15.67 15.17
N ARG A 208 17.92 -14.56 15.17
CA ARG A 208 19.06 -14.32 16.07
C ARG A 208 18.81 -13.11 16.95
N LEU A 209 19.57 -12.97 18.04
CA LEU A 209 19.50 -11.77 18.87
C LEU A 209 20.19 -10.62 18.15
N ILE A 210 19.59 -9.43 18.19
CA ILE A 210 20.18 -8.20 17.62
C ILE A 210 21.60 -7.99 18.17
N GLN A 211 21.80 -8.29 19.45
CA GLN A 211 23.08 -8.15 20.14
C GLN A 211 24.19 -9.06 19.60
N ASP A 212 23.86 -10.17 18.94
CA ASP A 212 24.86 -11.13 18.44
C ASP A 212 25.69 -10.55 17.28
N ASP A 213 25.06 -9.76 16.41
CA ASP A 213 25.71 -9.19 15.22
C ASP A 213 25.70 -7.64 15.21
N PHE A 214 24.92 -6.98 16.08
CA PHE A 214 24.87 -5.51 16.25
C PHE A 214 25.19 -5.06 17.69
N GLY A 215 25.95 -5.89 18.42
CA GLY A 215 26.46 -5.59 19.76
C GLY A 215 27.54 -4.50 19.78
N PRO A 216 28.23 -4.30 20.92
CA PRO A 216 29.25 -3.25 21.05
C PRO A 216 30.51 -3.53 20.23
N LYS A 217 31.24 -2.46 19.89
CA LYS A 217 32.61 -2.58 19.37
C LYS A 217 33.52 -3.31 20.38
N PRO A 218 34.60 -3.96 19.92
CA PRO A 218 35.57 -4.60 20.82
C PRO A 218 36.06 -3.63 21.91
N GLY A 219 35.93 -4.04 23.17
CA GLY A 219 36.32 -3.23 24.33
C GLY A 219 35.37 -2.07 24.69
N GLN A 220 34.21 -1.97 24.03
CA GLN A 220 33.17 -0.99 24.34
C GLN A 220 31.92 -1.67 24.93
N THR A 221 30.98 -0.86 25.41
CA THR A 221 29.74 -1.32 26.06
C THR A 221 28.46 -0.87 25.37
N GLU A 222 28.52 0.17 24.52
CA GLU A 222 27.35 0.69 23.81
C GLU A 222 26.90 -0.29 22.73
N SER A 223 25.62 -0.66 22.70
CA SER A 223 25.05 -1.61 21.74
C SER A 223 23.80 -1.06 21.05
N ILE A 224 23.43 -1.63 19.90
CA ILE A 224 22.13 -1.34 19.31
C ILE A 224 21.02 -1.89 20.23
N PRO A 225 20.05 -1.06 20.66
CA PRO A 225 19.02 -1.51 21.57
C PRO A 225 18.01 -2.46 20.90
N SER A 226 17.29 -3.21 21.72
CA SER A 226 16.12 -4.00 21.30
C SER A 226 14.83 -3.17 21.25
N ASN A 227 13.76 -3.77 20.73
CA ASN A 227 12.44 -3.17 20.54
C ASN A 227 12.55 -1.85 19.75
N LEU A 228 13.20 -1.93 18.59
CA LEU A 228 13.50 -0.79 17.75
C LEU A 228 12.21 -0.11 17.26
N ASN A 229 12.31 1.15 16.89
CA ASN A 229 11.23 1.89 16.25
C ASN A 229 11.24 1.70 14.74
N SER A 230 12.42 1.71 14.14
CA SER A 230 12.64 1.44 12.72
C SER A 230 14.12 1.19 12.47
N VAL A 231 14.43 0.64 11.31
CA VAL A 231 15.78 0.46 10.77
C VAL A 231 15.76 0.88 9.31
N PHE A 232 16.75 1.65 8.89
CA PHE A 232 16.89 2.16 7.52
C PHE A 232 18.32 1.95 7.04
N PHE A 233 18.48 1.49 5.81
CA PHE A 233 19.79 1.42 5.16
C PHE A 233 19.95 2.58 4.17
N ASP A 234 20.97 3.40 4.37
CA ASP A 234 21.25 4.52 3.46
C ASP A 234 22.27 4.08 2.39
N MET A 235 21.84 4.04 1.14
CA MET A 235 22.70 3.66 0.02
C MET A 235 23.85 4.64 -0.23
N ARG A 236 23.77 5.88 0.26
CA ARG A 236 24.75 6.94 -0.01
C ARG A 236 26.03 6.74 0.80
N ASP A 237 25.90 6.42 2.08
CA ASP A 237 27.02 6.14 2.98
C ASP A 237 27.19 4.63 3.29
N LYS A 238 26.23 3.81 2.82
CA LYS A 238 26.17 2.37 3.01
C LYS A 238 26.14 1.97 4.49
N ASN A 239 25.46 2.75 5.33
CA ASN A 239 25.30 2.48 6.75
C ASN A 239 23.84 2.11 7.09
N LEU A 240 23.70 1.38 8.19
CA LEU A 240 22.41 1.15 8.84
C LEU A 240 22.16 2.22 9.90
N TYR A 241 20.94 2.73 9.92
CA TYR A 241 20.41 3.70 10.86
C TYR A 241 19.32 3.00 11.68
N PHE A 242 19.59 2.78 12.97
CA PHE A 242 18.65 2.19 13.90
C PHE A 242 18.00 3.30 14.73
N PHE A 243 16.68 3.36 14.69
CA PHE A 243 15.88 4.36 15.39
C PHE A 243 15.32 3.74 16.67
N LYS A 244 15.53 4.42 17.80
CA LYS A 244 14.97 4.04 19.10
C LYS A 244 14.68 5.29 19.92
N ASP A 245 13.41 5.50 20.22
CA ASP A 245 12.90 6.66 20.93
C ASP A 245 13.37 7.97 20.26
N GLU A 246 14.15 8.79 20.96
CA GLU A 246 14.74 10.03 20.43
C GLU A 246 16.12 9.81 19.78
N TRP A 247 16.63 8.58 19.73
CA TRP A 247 18.01 8.28 19.36
C TRP A 247 18.13 7.58 18.00
N VAL A 248 19.18 7.95 17.27
CA VAL A 248 19.61 7.31 16.04
C VAL A 248 21.01 6.75 16.23
N TYR A 249 21.15 5.46 15.99
CA TYR A 249 22.40 4.71 16.09
C TYR A 249 22.85 4.33 14.69
N VAL A 250 24.06 4.75 14.31
CA VAL A 250 24.62 4.46 12.98
C VAL A 250 25.63 3.34 13.08
N PHE A 251 25.42 2.31 12.27
CA PHE A 251 26.22 1.10 12.20
C PHE A 251 26.80 0.93 10.80
N ASP A 252 28.10 0.68 10.71
CA ASP A 252 28.76 0.40 9.44
C ASP A 252 28.85 -1.13 9.20
N PRO A 253 28.02 -1.68 8.28
CA PRO A 253 28.07 -3.10 7.95
C PRO A 253 29.32 -3.50 7.14
N LYS A 254 30.09 -2.54 6.64
CA LYS A 254 31.24 -2.77 5.76
C LYS A 254 32.50 -3.18 6.52
N LEU A 255 32.60 -2.85 7.81
CA LEU A 255 33.78 -3.18 8.62
C LEU A 255 33.99 -4.71 8.69
N PRO A 256 35.19 -5.22 9.01
CA PRO A 256 35.38 -6.64 9.28
C PRO A 256 34.57 -7.10 10.51
N LYS A 257 34.09 -8.35 10.55
CA LYS A 257 33.23 -8.84 11.65
C LYS A 257 33.85 -8.65 13.04
N GLY A 258 35.16 -8.79 13.18
CA GLY A 258 35.88 -8.58 14.45
C GLY A 258 36.04 -7.12 14.88
N GLU A 259 35.72 -6.16 14.01
CA GLU A 259 35.81 -4.71 14.27
C GLU A 259 34.43 -4.03 14.27
N ARG A 260 33.40 -4.69 13.71
CA ARG A 260 32.01 -4.23 13.72
C ARG A 260 31.49 -4.08 15.14
N GLY A 261 30.62 -3.10 15.32
CA GLY A 261 29.85 -2.92 16.53
C GLY A 261 29.20 -1.56 16.59
N CYS A 262 28.25 -1.40 17.50
CA CYS A 262 27.70 -0.12 17.84
C CYS A 262 28.79 0.76 18.49
N CYS A 263 28.91 2.02 18.10
CA CYS A 263 28.32 2.63 16.91
C CYS A 263 29.35 3.53 16.24
N GLU A 264 29.20 3.79 14.94
CA GLU A 264 29.97 4.86 14.27
C GLU A 264 29.62 6.21 14.88
N ARG A 265 28.34 6.43 15.15
CA ARG A 265 27.84 7.54 15.95
C ARG A 265 26.47 7.25 16.53
N LYS A 266 26.14 7.94 17.60
CA LYS A 266 24.82 8.01 18.21
C LYS A 266 24.43 9.47 18.35
N ARG A 267 23.28 9.87 17.81
CA ARG A 267 22.79 11.26 17.85
C ARG A 267 21.30 11.29 18.16
N LYS A 268 20.81 12.43 18.63
CA LYS A 268 19.36 12.65 18.72
C LYS A 268 18.78 12.70 17.31
N LEU A 269 17.53 12.26 17.18
CA LEU A 269 16.80 12.19 15.92
C LEU A 269 16.82 13.52 15.18
N GLN A 270 16.50 14.61 15.88
CA GLN A 270 16.44 15.95 15.29
C GLN A 270 17.83 16.56 15.00
N ASP A 271 18.90 16.03 15.59
CA ASP A 271 20.27 16.44 15.25
C ASP A 271 20.79 15.72 13.99
N GLU A 272 20.41 14.44 13.85
CA GLU A 272 20.77 13.63 12.67
C GLU A 272 19.90 13.97 11.46
N PHE A 273 18.61 14.24 11.70
CA PHE A 273 17.60 14.58 10.70
C PHE A 273 16.85 15.88 11.09
N PRO A 274 17.50 17.05 10.95
CA PRO A 274 16.90 18.33 11.36
C PRO A 274 15.72 18.73 10.48
N ALA A 275 14.75 19.45 11.04
CA ALA A 275 13.67 20.02 10.24
C ALA A 275 14.22 21.01 9.19
N GLU A 276 13.63 21.00 7.99
CA GLU A 276 13.75 22.11 7.05
C GLU A 276 13.20 23.40 7.71
N GLU A 277 13.77 24.55 7.35
CA GLU A 277 13.33 25.84 7.87
C GLU A 277 11.82 26.05 7.64
N GLY A 278 11.08 26.31 8.71
CA GLY A 278 9.63 26.47 8.67
C GLY A 278 8.82 25.18 8.59
N SER A 279 9.45 24.00 8.66
CA SER A 279 8.78 22.71 8.71
C SER A 279 8.66 22.16 10.13
N GLU A 280 7.69 21.27 10.34
CA GLU A 280 7.55 20.57 11.61
C GLU A 280 8.68 19.54 11.79
N PRO A 281 9.32 19.48 12.98
CA PRO A 281 10.38 18.51 13.26
C PRO A 281 9.84 17.09 13.35
N LEU A 282 10.73 16.10 13.18
CA LEU A 282 10.37 14.71 13.45
C LEU A 282 10.03 14.51 14.92
N PRO A 283 8.90 13.86 15.24
CA PRO A 283 8.59 13.43 16.58
C PRO A 283 9.48 12.24 16.98
N ASP A 284 9.68 12.05 18.27
CA ASP A 284 10.34 10.85 18.80
C ASP A 284 9.50 9.60 18.53
N ARG A 285 10.13 8.42 18.65
CA ARG A 285 9.45 7.12 18.53
C ARG A 285 8.69 6.98 17.21
N LEU A 286 9.38 7.25 16.10
CA LEU A 286 8.86 7.00 14.75
C LEU A 286 8.30 5.57 14.63
N ASP A 287 7.32 5.39 13.77
CA ASP A 287 6.76 4.06 13.51
C ASP A 287 7.43 3.42 12.29
N VAL A 288 7.89 4.23 11.32
CA VAL A 288 8.53 3.74 10.09
C VAL A 288 9.54 4.75 9.55
N VAL A 289 10.65 4.25 9.05
CA VAL A 289 11.60 4.97 8.19
C VAL A 289 11.97 4.06 7.03
N PHE A 290 11.71 4.47 5.78
CA PHE A 290 12.02 3.66 4.61
C PHE A 290 12.37 4.49 3.38
N TYR A 291 13.09 3.89 2.44
CA TYR A 291 13.36 4.48 1.14
C TYR A 291 12.36 3.98 0.10
N SER A 292 11.70 4.91 -0.58
CA SER A 292 10.86 4.67 -1.74
C SER A 292 11.72 4.77 -3.00
N TYR A 293 11.88 3.67 -3.73
CA TYR A 293 12.49 3.66 -5.07
C TYR A 293 11.60 4.38 -6.08
N LYS A 294 10.29 4.44 -5.85
CA LYS A 294 9.33 5.18 -6.69
C LYS A 294 9.59 6.69 -6.63
N ASP A 295 9.80 7.22 -5.42
CA ASP A 295 9.98 8.66 -5.17
C ASP A 295 11.45 9.06 -5.02
N GLN A 296 12.36 8.08 -5.05
CA GLN A 296 13.80 8.25 -4.83
C GLN A 296 14.12 9.01 -3.53
N SER A 297 13.32 8.78 -2.50
CA SER A 297 13.33 9.55 -1.24
C SER A 297 13.08 8.65 -0.03
N VAL A 298 13.62 9.07 1.10
CA VAL A 298 13.35 8.52 2.43
C VAL A 298 12.11 9.18 3.01
N PHE A 299 11.19 8.37 3.50
CA PHE A 299 10.02 8.81 4.24
C PHE A 299 10.09 8.35 5.69
N PHE A 300 9.52 9.18 6.57
CA PHE A 300 9.43 8.96 8.01
C PHE A 300 7.96 9.06 8.39
N PHE A 301 7.45 8.09 9.15
CA PHE A 301 6.05 8.05 9.55
C PHE A 301 5.95 8.12 11.07
N LYS A 302 4.97 8.89 11.53
CA LYS A 302 4.46 8.83 12.89
C LYS A 302 2.94 8.86 12.88
N ASP A 303 2.33 7.80 13.35
CA ASP A 303 0.90 7.56 13.31
C ASP A 303 0.35 7.72 11.88
N GLU A 304 -0.30 8.85 11.59
CA GLU A 304 -0.82 9.16 10.26
C GLU A 304 0.06 10.14 9.48
N ASP A 305 1.01 10.78 10.16
CA ASP A 305 1.82 11.88 9.68
C ASP A 305 3.08 11.41 8.96
N VAL A 306 3.45 12.12 7.90
CA VAL A 306 4.56 11.77 7.02
C VAL A 306 5.51 12.94 6.84
N TRP A 307 6.80 12.64 6.95
CA TRP A 307 7.88 13.52 6.56
C TRP A 307 8.70 12.88 5.45
N GLN A 308 9.41 13.70 4.68
CA GLN A 308 10.31 13.27 3.62
C GLN A 308 11.66 13.97 3.78
N ASN A 309 12.75 13.29 3.45
CA ASN A 309 14.04 13.95 3.36
C ASN A 309 14.07 14.98 2.22
N VAL A 310 14.70 16.12 2.47
CA VAL A 310 14.89 17.17 1.48
C VAL A 310 16.07 16.80 0.58
N PRO A 311 15.92 16.84 -0.76
CA PRO A 311 17.04 16.65 -1.67
C PRO A 311 18.13 17.70 -1.48
N PHE A 312 19.40 17.31 -1.61
CA PHE A 312 20.50 18.25 -1.46
C PHE A 312 20.57 19.25 -2.63
N HIS A 313 20.80 20.52 -2.32
CA HIS A 313 21.11 21.51 -3.34
C HIS A 313 22.60 21.48 -3.71
N PRO A 314 22.97 21.46 -5.01
CA PRO A 314 24.38 21.40 -5.43
C PRO A 314 25.26 22.54 -4.92
N ARG A 315 24.67 23.68 -4.55
CA ARG A 315 25.37 24.88 -4.04
C ARG A 315 25.45 24.92 -2.52
N GLN A 316 24.90 23.95 -1.83
CA GLN A 316 24.83 23.93 -0.38
C GLN A 316 26.22 23.57 0.19
N LYS A 317 26.77 24.46 1.04
CA LYS A 317 28.10 24.27 1.64
C LYS A 317 28.16 23.16 2.70
N GLN A 318 27.04 22.86 3.34
CA GLN A 318 26.92 21.80 4.34
C GLN A 318 25.71 20.92 4.00
N ILE A 319 25.99 19.65 3.74
CA ILE A 319 24.98 18.62 3.52
C ILE A 319 24.36 18.30 4.89
N LYS A 320 23.04 18.54 5.02
CA LYS A 320 22.24 18.16 6.18
C LYS A 320 21.13 17.26 5.71
N ASN A 321 20.89 16.14 6.40
CA ASN A 321 19.77 15.24 6.12
C ASN A 321 18.44 15.86 6.58
N SER A 322 18.13 17.08 6.12
CA SER A 322 16.95 17.78 6.58
C SER A 322 15.67 17.11 6.10
N VAL A 323 14.60 17.27 6.86
CA VAL A 323 13.31 16.64 6.61
C VAL A 323 12.19 17.65 6.60
N LYS A 324 11.17 17.38 5.79
CA LYS A 324 10.00 18.25 5.63
C LYS A 324 8.72 17.46 5.87
N TYR A 325 7.83 18.02 6.67
CA TYR A 325 6.48 17.50 6.86
C TYR A 325 5.64 17.61 5.58
N LEU A 326 4.92 16.54 5.24
CA LEU A 326 4.13 16.43 4.01
C LEU A 326 2.61 16.36 4.26
N GLY A 327 2.17 16.07 5.48
CA GLY A 327 0.77 15.78 5.77
C GLY A 327 0.53 14.30 6.08
N LYS A 328 -0.65 13.80 5.69
CA LYS A 328 -1.11 12.46 6.06
C LYS A 328 -0.75 11.42 5.02
N TRP A 329 -0.39 10.20 5.43
CA TRP A 329 0.00 9.15 4.49
C TRP A 329 -1.11 8.80 3.49
N TYR A 330 -2.38 8.87 3.92
CA TYR A 330 -3.54 8.56 3.08
C TYR A 330 -3.81 9.60 1.99
N ASP A 331 -3.12 10.74 2.01
CA ASP A 331 -3.16 11.73 0.93
C ASP A 331 -2.20 11.37 -0.23
N LYS A 332 -1.29 10.42 0.00
CA LYS A 332 -0.30 9.93 -0.98
C LYS A 332 -0.49 8.47 -1.35
N TRP A 333 -0.71 7.59 -0.37
CA TRP A 333 -0.93 6.16 -0.58
C TRP A 333 -2.39 5.81 -0.33
N PHE A 334 -3.13 5.58 -1.43
CA PHE A 334 -4.58 5.42 -1.41
C PHE A 334 -4.99 3.97 -1.15
N ASP A 335 -6.24 3.77 -0.73
CA ASP A 335 -6.92 2.46 -0.67
C ASP A 335 -6.29 1.43 0.28
N ILE A 336 -5.45 1.87 1.22
CA ILE A 336 -4.92 1.00 2.28
C ILE A 336 -5.92 0.98 3.44
N CYS A 337 -6.82 0.00 3.41
CA CYS A 337 -7.94 -0.11 4.35
C CYS A 337 -7.92 -1.42 5.12
N ASP A 338 -8.20 -1.33 6.42
CA ASP A 338 -8.46 -2.47 7.30
C ASP A 338 -9.83 -3.08 6.97
N VAL A 339 -9.93 -3.75 5.84
CA VAL A 339 -11.07 -4.64 5.56
C VAL A 339 -10.78 -5.98 6.23
N SER A 340 -11.75 -6.55 6.93
CA SER A 340 -11.61 -7.89 7.48
C SER A 340 -11.18 -8.82 6.34
N ALA A 341 -10.06 -9.53 6.49
CA ALA A 341 -9.67 -10.62 5.61
C ALA A 341 -10.72 -11.72 5.74
N GLY A 342 -11.85 -11.53 5.05
CA GLY A 342 -12.97 -12.44 5.08
C GLY A 342 -12.46 -13.78 4.60
N ASN A 343 -12.71 -14.83 5.38
CA ASN A 343 -12.72 -16.18 4.87
C ASN A 343 -13.44 -16.16 3.52
N TYR A 344 -12.75 -16.47 2.44
CA TYR A 344 -13.33 -16.75 1.12
C TYR A 344 -14.17 -18.05 1.14
N HIS A 345 -14.89 -18.29 2.23
CA HIS A 345 -15.93 -19.27 2.43
C HIS A 345 -17.15 -18.57 3.04
N SER A 346 -17.69 -17.64 2.26
CA SER A 346 -19.04 -17.12 2.42
C SER A 346 -19.50 -16.59 1.07
N THR A 347 -19.70 -17.49 0.11
CA THR A 347 -20.61 -17.28 -1.02
C THR A 347 -22.04 -17.20 -0.48
N HIS A 348 -22.38 -16.18 0.29
CA HIS A 348 -23.75 -15.88 0.74
C HIS A 348 -24.03 -14.39 0.50
N VAL A 349 -23.87 -13.94 -0.74
CA VAL A 349 -24.66 -12.85 -1.28
C VAL A 349 -25.23 -13.37 -2.60
N PHE A 350 -26.56 -13.51 -2.63
CA PHE A 350 -27.40 -14.14 -3.66
C PHE A 350 -27.47 -15.68 -3.67
N GLN A 351 -27.96 -16.28 -2.57
CA GLN A 351 -28.86 -17.44 -2.75
C GLN A 351 -30.21 -16.90 -3.24
N TYR A 352 -30.41 -16.93 -4.56
CA TYR A 352 -31.74 -16.83 -5.12
C TYR A 352 -32.53 -18.06 -4.68
N ASN A 353 -33.60 -17.85 -3.90
CA ASN A 353 -34.62 -18.85 -3.67
C ASN A 353 -35.27 -19.19 -5.01
N HIS A 354 -34.99 -20.39 -5.50
CA HIS A 354 -35.55 -20.92 -6.73
C HIS A 354 -36.96 -21.49 -6.46
N GLU A 355 -37.88 -20.67 -5.98
CA GLU A 355 -39.29 -21.04 -5.89
C GLU A 355 -40.14 -19.83 -6.28
N THR A 356 -40.52 -19.77 -7.55
CA THR A 356 -41.90 -19.61 -8.05
C THR A 356 -41.86 -19.18 -9.52
N ILE A 357 -41.58 -20.13 -10.42
CA ILE A 357 -42.11 -20.06 -11.80
C ILE A 357 -43.19 -21.13 -11.88
N ARG A 358 -44.43 -20.74 -11.57
CA ARG A 358 -45.62 -21.44 -12.05
C ARG A 358 -46.46 -20.45 -12.84
N ARG A 359 -46.41 -20.63 -14.16
CA ARG A 359 -47.49 -20.45 -15.13
C ARG A 359 -48.59 -19.45 -14.72
N ARG A 360 -48.67 -18.35 -15.46
CA ARG A 360 -49.86 -17.99 -16.23
C ARG A 360 -49.49 -17.09 -17.39
#